data_AF-A0A838PQT3-F1
#
_entry.id   AF-A0A838PQT3-F1
#
_cell.length_a   1.000
_cell.length_b   1.000
_cell.length_c   1.000
_cell.angle_alpha   90.00
_cell.angle_beta   90.00
_cell.angle_gamma   90.00
#
_symmetry.space_group_name_H-M   'P 1'
#
loop_
_entity.id
_entity.type
_entity.pdbx_description
1 polymer ?
#
loop_
_entity_poly.entity_id
_entity_poly.type
_entity_poly.pdbx_seq_one_letter_code
_entity_poly.pdbx_strand_id
1 'polypeptide(L)'
;MQALVLAGGEGTRLRPLTLTTPKPAMPLAGRPFLSFMLDWIKAHGVTEVVLSCGFRSDDVRAVLGDIYEGMRLRYVVEDEPLGTAGPVRL
;
A
#
# COMPACT_ATOMS: atom_id res chain seq x y z
N MET A 1 14.78 -0.54 11.24
CA MET A 1 13.52 0.16 11.62
C MET A 1 12.42 -0.28 10.66
N GLN A 2 11.19 -0.43 11.15
CA GLN A 2 10.01 -0.80 10.36
C GLN A 2 9.01 0.37 10.30
N ALA A 3 8.24 0.45 9.22
CA ALA A 3 7.10 1.36 9.10
C ALA A 3 5.83 0.58 8.72
N LEU A 4 4.68 1.03 9.23
CA LEU A 4 3.35 0.54 8.83
C LEU A 4 2.70 1.61 7.95
N VAL A 5 2.24 1.21 6.77
CA VAL A 5 1.44 2.06 5.88
C VAL A 5 0.04 1.46 5.77
N LEU A 6 -0.93 2.27 6.15
CA LEU A 6 -2.35 1.94 6.06
C LEU A 6 -2.82 2.22 4.63
N ALA A 7 -2.77 1.20 3.80
CA ALA A 7 -3.13 1.23 2.38
C ALA A 7 -4.49 0.54 2.10
N GLY A 8 -5.31 0.37 3.14
CA GLY A 8 -6.64 -0.20 3.07
C GLY A 8 -7.71 0.75 2.53
N GLY A 9 -8.94 0.25 2.46
CA GLY A 9 -10.12 0.98 1.99
C GLY A 9 -10.31 0.97 0.47
N GLU A 10 -11.58 1.00 0.05
CA GLU A 10 -11.98 0.86 -1.35
C GLU A 10 -11.74 2.10 -2.22
N GLY A 11 -11.29 3.22 -1.64
CA GLY A 11 -11.07 4.46 -2.38
C GLY A 11 -12.32 4.97 -3.11
N THR A 12 -13.50 4.86 -2.49
CA THR A 12 -14.81 5.13 -3.12
C THR A 12 -14.95 6.53 -3.72
N ARG A 13 -14.25 7.53 -3.17
CA ARG A 13 -14.22 8.92 -3.68
C ARG A 13 -13.53 9.07 -5.03
N LEU A 14 -12.70 8.10 -5.43
CA LEU A 14 -12.00 8.07 -6.71
C LEU A 14 -12.71 7.20 -7.75
N ARG A 15 -13.91 6.69 -7.45
CA ARG A 15 -14.70 5.95 -8.45
C ARG A 15 -15.01 6.86 -9.65
N PRO A 16 -15.01 6.31 -10.88
CA PRO A 16 -14.93 4.87 -11.20
C PRO A 16 -13.52 4.28 -11.24
N LEU A 17 -12.45 5.07 -11.05
CA LEU A 17 -11.06 4.61 -11.23
C LEU A 17 -10.72 3.43 -10.30
N THR A 18 -11.18 3.48 -9.05
CA THR A 18 -10.90 2.46 -8.04
C THR A 18 -11.72 1.18 -8.17
N LEU A 19 -12.63 1.10 -9.15
CA LEU A 19 -13.34 -0.15 -9.46
C LEU A 19 -12.40 -1.18 -10.09
N THR A 20 -11.47 -0.72 -10.94
CA THR A 20 -10.58 -1.59 -11.72
C THR A 20 -9.12 -1.57 -11.27
N THR A 21 -8.70 -0.55 -10.51
CA THR A 21 -7.33 -0.43 -10.01
C THR A 21 -7.32 0.06 -8.56
N PRO A 22 -6.75 -0.69 -7.59
CA PRO A 22 -6.72 -0.24 -6.21
C PRO A 22 -5.87 1.04 -6.09
N LYS A 23 -6.30 1.96 -5.23
CA LYS A 23 -5.66 3.28 -5.05
C LYS A 23 -4.13 3.19 -4.88
N PRO A 24 -3.55 2.27 -4.09
CA PRO A 24 -2.10 2.19 -3.92
C PRO A 24 -1.35 1.91 -5.24
N ALA A 25 -1.95 1.14 -6.15
CA ALA A 25 -1.39 0.79 -7.45
C ALA A 25 -1.80 1.77 -8.57
N MET A 26 -2.68 2.73 -8.29
CA MET A 26 -3.14 3.72 -9.27
C MET A 26 -1.94 4.50 -9.83
N PRO A 27 -1.79 4.64 -11.16
CA PRO A 27 -0.70 5.42 -11.72
C PRO A 27 -0.88 6.90 -11.41
N LEU A 28 0.18 7.54 -10.90
CA LEU A 28 0.31 8.98 -10.73
C LEU A 28 1.68 9.40 -11.30
N ALA A 29 1.68 10.27 -12.31
CA ALA A 29 2.89 10.69 -13.03
C ALA A 29 3.78 9.51 -13.50
N GLY A 30 3.14 8.45 -14.04
CA GLY A 30 3.84 7.31 -14.64
C GLY A 30 4.32 6.22 -13.67
N ARG A 31 4.06 6.36 -12.36
CA ARG A 31 4.45 5.39 -11.32
C ARG A 31 3.30 5.14 -10.33
N PRO A 32 3.29 4.02 -9.61
CA PRO A 32 2.21 3.71 -8.65
C PRO A 32 2.10 4.80 -7.57
N PHE A 33 0.88 5.21 -7.19
CA PHE A 33 0.66 6.25 -6.18
C PHE A 33 1.40 5.97 -4.86
N LEU A 34 1.41 4.72 -4.40
CA LEU A 34 2.05 4.38 -3.12
C LEU A 34 3.58 4.55 -3.17
N SER A 35 4.19 4.47 -4.35
CA SER A 35 5.64 4.61 -4.51
C SER A 35 6.16 5.95 -3.96
N PHE A 36 5.39 7.04 -4.09
CA PHE A 36 5.81 8.36 -3.57
C PHE A 36 5.99 8.35 -2.05
N MET A 37 5.14 7.58 -1.35
CA MET A 37 5.27 7.39 0.09
C MET A 37 6.43 6.45 0.43
N LEU A 38 6.63 5.39 -0.36
CA LEU A 38 7.74 4.45 -0.18
C LEU A 38 9.10 5.14 -0.35
N ASP A 39 9.26 6.01 -1.34
CA ASP A 39 10.49 6.81 -1.53
C ASP A 39 10.77 7.69 -0.32
N TRP A 40 9.73 8.36 0.19
CA TRP A 40 9.87 9.22 1.38
C TRP A 40 10.27 8.41 2.61
N ILE A 41 9.64 7.25 2.84
CA ILE A 41 9.98 6.33 3.93
C ILE A 41 11.42 5.82 3.81
N LYS A 42 11.81 5.40 2.61
CA LYS A 42 13.16 4.92 2.29
C LYS A 42 14.22 5.98 2.54
N ALA A 43 13.95 7.25 2.18
CA ALA A 43 14.86 8.37 2.41
C ALA A 43 15.17 8.59 3.92
N HIS A 44 14.32 8.08 4.82
CA HIS A 44 14.54 8.11 6.27
C HIS A 44 15.21 6.84 6.81
N GLY A 45 15.76 5.98 5.95
CA GLY A 45 16.52 4.80 6.35
C GLY A 45 15.68 3.61 6.82
N VAL A 46 14.38 3.59 6.53
CA VAL A 46 13.52 2.44 6.80
C VAL A 46 13.84 1.32 5.79
N THR A 47 14.04 0.12 6.30
CA THR A 47 14.45 -1.04 5.50
C THR A 47 13.31 -2.03 5.24
N GLU A 48 12.19 -1.86 5.94
CA GLU A 48 11.05 -2.77 5.87
C GLU A 48 9.75 -2.02 6.13
N VAL A 49 8.78 -2.21 5.23
CA VAL A 49 7.45 -1.60 5.30
C VAL A 49 6.40 -2.70 5.31
N VAL A 50 5.47 -2.62 6.26
CA VAL A 50 4.25 -3.41 6.29
C VAL A 50 3.14 -2.58 5.65
N LEU A 51 2.55 -3.09 4.59
CA LEU A 51 1.41 -2.53 3.89
C LEU A 51 0.15 -3.24 4.38
N SER A 52 -0.67 -2.55 5.15
CA SER A 52 -2.02 -3.03 5.42
C SER A 52 -2.88 -2.72 4.20
N CYS A 53 -3.18 -3.74 3.41
CA CYS A 53 -4.00 -3.64 2.21
C CYS A 53 -5.39 -4.23 2.51
N GLY A 54 -6.42 -3.59 1.97
CA GLY A 54 -7.78 -4.15 1.96
C GLY A 54 -8.09 -4.73 0.58
N PHE A 55 -9.16 -4.23 -0.03
CA PHE A 55 -9.63 -4.59 -1.37
C PHE A 55 -8.49 -4.71 -2.41
N ARG A 56 -8.39 -5.88 -3.04
CA ARG A 56 -7.45 -6.19 -4.14
C ARG A 56 -5.97 -6.04 -3.77
N SER A 57 -5.59 -6.52 -2.59
CA SER A 57 -4.20 -6.58 -2.11
C SER A 57 -3.23 -7.26 -3.08
N ASP A 58 -3.67 -8.30 -3.78
CA ASP A 58 -2.85 -9.03 -4.76
C ASP A 58 -2.42 -8.16 -5.94
N ASP A 59 -3.28 -7.25 -6.40
CA ASP A 59 -2.94 -6.32 -7.47
C ASP A 59 -1.93 -5.27 -7.02
N VAL A 60 -2.03 -4.84 -5.76
CA VAL A 60 -1.04 -3.94 -5.16
C VAL A 60 0.33 -4.63 -5.12
N ARG A 61 0.36 -5.89 -4.68
CA ARG A 61 1.59 -6.70 -4.63
C ARG A 61 2.14 -6.99 -6.02
N ALA A 62 1.28 -7.25 -7.01
CA ALA A 62 1.71 -7.48 -8.40
C ALA A 62 2.39 -6.24 -9.00
N VAL A 63 1.98 -5.04 -8.61
CA VAL A 63 2.53 -3.77 -9.09
C VAL A 63 3.79 -3.34 -8.34
N LEU A 64 3.83 -3.52 -7.01
CA LEU A 64 4.95 -3.03 -6.18
C LEU A 64 6.03 -4.09 -5.90
N GLY A 65 5.69 -5.39 -6.00
CA GLY A 65 6.56 -6.50 -5.67
C GLY A 65 6.87 -6.64 -4.18
N ASP A 66 7.77 -7.57 -3.84
CA ASP A 66 8.18 -7.82 -2.45
C ASP A 66 9.38 -6.99 -2.00
N ILE A 67 10.09 -6.36 -2.96
CA ILE A 67 11.26 -5.53 -2.73
C ILE A 67 11.12 -4.26 -3.58
N TYR A 68 11.06 -3.12 -2.92
CA TYR A 68 11.02 -1.81 -3.56
C TYR A 68 12.35 -1.09 -3.34
N GLU A 69 13.17 -0.98 -4.39
CA GLU A 69 14.50 -0.37 -4.35
C GLU A 69 15.39 -0.90 -3.20
N GLY A 70 15.30 -2.19 -2.84
CA GLY A 70 16.06 -2.78 -1.72
C GLY A 70 15.41 -2.63 -0.34
N MET A 71 14.27 -1.94 -0.22
CA MET A 71 13.40 -1.95 0.96
C MET A 71 12.42 -3.13 0.86
N ARG A 72 12.28 -3.94 1.92
CA ARG A 72 11.34 -5.07 1.93
C ARG A 72 9.91 -4.59 2.12
N LEU A 73 8.98 -5.13 1.33
CA LEU A 73 7.55 -4.90 1.47
C LEU A 73 6.90 -6.18 2.01
N ARG A 74 6.10 -6.05 3.07
CA ARG A 74 5.18 -7.10 3.53
C ARG A 74 3.76 -6.63 3.33
N TYR A 75 2.87 -7.55 2.99
CA TYR A 75 1.47 -7.27 2.75
C TYR A 75 0.66 -7.97 3.82
N VAL A 76 -0.16 -7.21 4.53
CA VAL A 76 -1.15 -7.70 5.46
C VAL A 76 -2.51 -7.44 4.83
N VAL A 77 -3.34 -8.46 4.71
CA VAL A 77 -4.67 -8.36 4.12
C VAL A 77 -5.68 -8.18 5.23
N GLU A 78 -6.46 -7.11 5.16
CA GLU A 78 -7.64 -6.90 6.01
C GLU A 78 -8.82 -7.68 5.39
N ASP A 79 -9.29 -8.72 6.07
CA ASP A 79 -10.46 -9.49 5.64
C ASP A 79 -11.75 -8.64 5.62
N GLU A 80 -11.80 -7.62 6.47
CA GLU A 80 -12.88 -6.65 6.58
C GLU A 80 -12.32 -5.27 6.95
N PRO A 81 -12.98 -4.15 6.58
CA PRO A 81 -12.46 -2.82 6.89
C PRO A 81 -12.33 -2.59 8.40
N LEU A 82 -11.12 -2.64 8.95
CA LEU A 82 -10.90 -2.54 10.40
C LEU A 82 -10.87 -1.08 10.94
N GLY A 83 -11.19 -0.11 10.08
CA GLY A 83 -11.01 1.31 10.36
C GLY A 83 -9.55 1.73 10.37
N THR A 84 -9.28 3.00 10.64
CA THR A 84 -7.94 3.58 10.43
C THR A 84 -6.85 2.92 11.29
N ALA A 85 -7.12 2.62 12.56
CA ALA A 85 -6.09 2.06 13.46
C ALA A 85 -6.23 0.55 13.69
N GLY A 86 -7.24 -0.10 13.11
CA GLY A 86 -7.48 -1.53 13.27
C GLY A 86 -6.29 -2.42 12.85
N PRO A 87 -5.60 -2.12 11.75
CA PRO A 87 -4.49 -2.96 11.27
C PRO A 87 -3.24 -3.00 12.15
N VAL A 88 -3.13 -2.13 13.15
CA VAL A 88 -1.97 -2.12 14.07
C VAL A 88 -1.89 -3.43 14.89
N ARG A 89 -2.99 -4.19 14.97
CA ARG A 89 -3.08 -5.46 15.71
C ARG A 89 -2.72 -6.70 14.88
N LEU A 90 -2.49 -6.55 13.58
CA LEU A 90 -2.15 -7.63 12.64
C LEU A 90 -0.64 -7.74 12.47
#